data_AF-A0A1I5L256-F1
#
_entry.id   AF-A0A1I5L256-F1
#
_cell.length_a   1.000
_cell.length_b   1.000
_cell.length_c   1.000
_cell.angle_alpha   90.00
_cell.angle_beta   90.00
_cell.angle_gamma   90.00
#
_symmetry.space_group_name_H-M   'P 1'
#
loop_
_entity.id
_entity.type
_entity.pdbx_description
1 polymer ?
#
loop_
_entity_poly.entity_id
_entity_poly.type
_entity_poly.pdbx_seq_one_letter_code
_entity_poly.pdbx_strand_id
1 'polypeptide(L)'
;MKRQRKTQNISRSPSSSREPQADSVTSTLDIWLSRISHMSQFGLFALTIGVFYFTVIPLYKVATLEEGIARRELELNETNEKLKAATINLEFKERELYKRDRQELIEGIAYAAPFCSGLMEPPKTRIPENRNELGDSILKIDAAQCLRDRVEKSKSETVLSSTDNSHLKLTINNIAAKLEEAQKQALLDIKTLPERAKKDPSILAPKSFNEEHLDSLLNMLSPGFINDELSHQSAIDRTRTAITFDFADFVQKEISALRKIEWPDD
;
A
#
# COMPACT_ATOMS: atom_id res chain seq x y z
N MET A 1 -60.71 29.66 -25.77
CA MET A 1 -59.91 30.39 -26.79
C MET A 1 -59.82 29.48 -28.02
N LYS A 2 -60.68 29.52 -29.05
CA LYS A 2 -60.99 30.52 -30.10
C LYS A 2 -59.77 31.02 -30.90
N ARG A 3 -59.56 30.44 -32.10
CA ARG A 3 -59.38 31.11 -33.43
C ARG A 3 -59.02 30.03 -34.48
N GLN A 4 -59.98 29.56 -35.29
CA GLN A 4 -60.54 30.11 -36.55
C GLN A 4 -59.72 29.80 -37.81
N ARG A 5 -60.33 28.96 -38.66
CA ARG A 5 -60.09 28.77 -40.10
C ARG A 5 -60.23 30.10 -40.86
N LYS A 6 -59.50 30.25 -41.97
CA LYS A 6 -59.89 31.18 -43.04
C LYS A 6 -59.58 30.58 -44.42
N THR A 7 -60.59 29.93 -44.97
CA THR A 7 -60.79 29.68 -46.41
C THR A 7 -61.14 31.00 -47.08
N GLN A 8 -60.56 31.30 -48.24
CA GLN A 8 -61.07 32.38 -49.11
C GLN A 8 -61.13 31.89 -50.56
N ASN A 9 -62.37 31.67 -51.00
CA ASN A 9 -62.81 31.66 -52.39
C ASN A 9 -62.82 33.08 -52.93
N ILE A 10 -62.45 33.29 -54.19
CA ILE A 10 -62.82 34.48 -54.97
C ILE A 10 -63.46 34.03 -56.28
N SER A 11 -64.59 34.68 -56.56
CA SER A 11 -65.64 34.40 -57.52
C SER A 11 -65.29 34.58 -59.00
N ARG A 12 -66.03 33.81 -59.82
CA ARG A 12 -66.44 34.09 -61.21
C ARG A 12 -66.99 35.51 -61.40
N SER A 13 -66.77 36.08 -62.60
CA SER A 13 -67.84 36.37 -63.57
C SER A 13 -67.32 36.94 -64.91
N PRO A 14 -68.14 36.94 -65.99
CA PRO A 14 -67.71 36.73 -67.38
C PRO A 14 -67.95 37.92 -68.34
N SER A 15 -67.32 37.87 -69.51
CA SER A 15 -67.71 38.56 -70.77
C SER A 15 -66.88 37.94 -71.90
N SER A 16 -67.39 37.11 -72.82
CA SER A 16 -68.35 37.34 -73.92
C SER A 16 -67.95 38.45 -74.90
N SER A 17 -67.18 38.10 -75.93
CA SER A 17 -67.31 38.66 -77.29
C SER A 17 -66.68 37.72 -78.33
N ARG A 18 -67.39 37.58 -79.45
CA ARG A 18 -67.28 36.58 -80.53
C ARG A 18 -66.10 36.80 -81.48
N GLU A 19 -65.68 35.67 -82.07
CA GLU A 19 -64.91 35.37 -83.30
C GLU A 19 -64.90 36.43 -84.43
N PRO A 20 -63.84 36.45 -85.28
CA PRO A 20 -63.80 35.52 -86.41
C PRO A 20 -62.56 34.62 -86.45
N GLN A 21 -62.83 33.38 -86.86
CA GLN A 21 -61.90 32.42 -87.41
C GLN A 21 -61.08 33.08 -88.53
N ALA A 22 -59.75 32.94 -88.43
CA ALA A 22 -58.83 33.09 -89.54
C ALA A 22 -57.95 31.84 -89.54
N ASP A 23 -58.24 30.98 -90.51
CA ASP A 23 -57.55 29.74 -90.80
C ASP A 23 -56.05 29.93 -91.03
N SER A 24 -55.31 28.87 -90.69
CA SER A 24 -54.04 28.46 -91.29
C SER A 24 -52.91 29.50 -91.18
N VAL A 25 -51.91 29.31 -90.33
CA VAL A 25 -50.99 28.17 -90.34
C VAL A 25 -50.45 28.03 -88.91
N THR A 26 -50.70 26.90 -88.26
CA THR A 26 -49.92 26.48 -87.09
C THR A 26 -48.47 26.35 -87.55
N SER A 27 -47.67 27.38 -87.36
CA SER A 27 -46.23 27.24 -87.55
C SER A 27 -45.78 26.24 -86.48
N THR A 28 -45.27 25.10 -86.93
CA THR A 28 -44.68 24.06 -86.08
C THR A 28 -43.65 24.64 -85.10
N LEU A 29 -43.09 25.81 -85.41
CA LEU A 29 -42.20 26.60 -84.57
C LEU A 29 -42.84 27.10 -83.27
N ASP A 30 -44.11 27.52 -83.27
CA ASP A 30 -44.74 28.12 -82.08
C ASP A 30 -45.11 27.05 -81.03
N ILE A 31 -45.52 25.88 -81.50
CA ILE A 31 -45.68 24.67 -80.68
C ILE A 31 -44.32 24.20 -80.13
N TRP A 32 -43.24 24.33 -80.92
CA TRP A 32 -41.89 23.97 -80.50
C TRP A 32 -41.34 24.94 -79.44
N LEU A 33 -41.55 26.24 -79.62
CA LEU A 33 -41.18 27.30 -78.67
C LEU A 33 -41.92 27.14 -77.34
N SER A 34 -43.22 26.82 -77.38
CA SER A 34 -44.00 26.53 -76.16
C SER A 34 -43.48 25.29 -75.42
N ARG A 35 -43.10 24.22 -76.14
CA ARG A 35 -42.51 23.02 -75.54
C ARG A 35 -41.12 23.27 -74.96
N ILE A 36 -40.28 24.09 -75.61
CA ILE A 36 -38.98 24.52 -75.07
C ILE A 36 -39.17 25.38 -73.81
N SER A 37 -40.15 26.28 -73.81
CA SER A 37 -40.44 27.13 -72.65
C SER A 37 -40.76 26.29 -71.41
N HIS A 38 -41.66 25.31 -71.54
CA HIS A 38 -41.97 24.36 -70.47
C HIS A 38 -40.75 23.49 -70.08
N MET A 39 -39.90 23.09 -71.04
CA MET A 39 -38.66 22.37 -70.76
C MET A 39 -37.67 23.23 -69.95
N SER A 40 -37.56 24.53 -70.26
CA SER A 40 -36.73 25.46 -69.51
C SER A 40 -37.27 25.70 -68.09
N GLN A 41 -38.60 25.74 -67.93
CA GLN A 41 -39.26 25.91 -66.64
C GLN A 41 -39.01 24.69 -65.73
N PHE A 42 -39.06 23.49 -66.30
CA PHE A 42 -38.73 22.26 -65.60
C PHE A 42 -37.22 22.16 -65.30
N GLY A 43 -36.37 22.57 -66.26
CA GLY A 43 -34.92 22.65 -66.07
C GLY A 43 -34.54 23.62 -64.94
N LEU A 44 -35.20 24.78 -64.87
CA LEU A 44 -34.96 25.80 -63.84
C LEU A 44 -35.44 25.31 -62.47
N PHE A 45 -36.58 24.61 -62.42
CA PHE A 45 -37.07 23.97 -61.21
C PHE A 45 -36.13 22.86 -60.71
N ALA A 46 -35.69 21.96 -61.60
CA ALA A 46 -34.73 20.91 -61.28
C ALA A 46 -33.38 21.49 -60.84
N LEU A 47 -32.93 22.59 -61.45
CA LEU A 47 -31.71 23.29 -61.07
C LEU A 47 -31.86 23.93 -59.68
N THR A 48 -32.99 24.57 -59.37
CA THR A 48 -33.25 25.09 -58.01
C THR A 48 -33.31 23.99 -56.96
N ILE A 49 -33.93 22.84 -57.24
CA ILE A 49 -33.92 21.68 -56.34
C ILE A 49 -32.50 21.15 -56.19
N GLY A 50 -31.76 21.05 -57.28
CA GLY A 50 -30.36 20.64 -57.29
C GLY A 50 -29.51 21.56 -56.41
N VAL A 51 -29.63 22.88 -56.59
CA VAL A 51 -28.93 23.87 -55.75
C VAL A 51 -29.34 23.71 -54.29
N PHE A 52 -30.62 23.56 -53.97
CA PHE A 52 -31.08 23.36 -52.59
C PHE A 52 -30.53 22.07 -51.97
N TYR A 53 -30.52 20.98 -52.75
CA TYR A 53 -30.00 19.68 -52.34
C TYR A 53 -28.48 19.71 -52.12
N PHE A 54 -27.72 20.37 -53.00
CA PHE A 54 -26.27 20.45 -52.93
C PHE A 54 -25.75 21.54 -51.97
N THR A 55 -26.54 22.55 -51.61
CA THR A 55 -26.07 23.63 -50.73
C THR A 55 -26.63 23.54 -49.32
N VAL A 56 -27.94 23.34 -49.16
CA VAL A 56 -28.58 23.46 -47.85
C VAL A 56 -28.40 22.17 -47.02
N ILE A 57 -28.59 21.00 -47.63
CA ILE A 57 -28.49 19.71 -46.92
C ILE A 57 -27.06 19.47 -46.38
N PRO A 58 -25.97 19.70 -47.14
CA PRO A 58 -24.62 19.54 -46.61
C PRO A 58 -24.32 20.50 -45.45
N LEU A 59 -24.84 21.73 -45.50
CA LEU A 59 -24.58 22.75 -44.47
C LEU A 59 -25.14 22.33 -43.10
N TYR A 60 -26.35 21.75 -43.06
CA TYR A 60 -26.92 21.19 -41.83
C TYR A 60 -26.19 19.93 -41.36
N LYS A 61 -25.71 19.08 -42.28
CA LYS A 61 -24.96 17.88 -41.91
C LYS A 61 -23.60 18.21 -41.30
N VAL A 62 -22.93 19.26 -41.79
CA VAL A 62 -21.62 19.69 -41.25
C VAL A 62 -21.79 20.27 -39.85
N ALA A 63 -22.73 21.20 -39.64
CA ALA A 63 -22.93 21.83 -38.33
C ALA A 63 -23.33 20.84 -37.21
N THR A 64 -24.18 19.85 -37.54
CA THR A 64 -24.58 18.81 -36.59
C THR A 64 -23.45 17.80 -36.28
N LEU A 65 -22.59 17.51 -37.27
CA LEU A 65 -21.39 16.70 -37.06
C LEU A 65 -20.36 17.43 -36.19
N GLU A 66 -20.13 18.72 -36.42
CA GLU A 66 -19.19 19.52 -35.61
C GLU A 66 -19.63 19.61 -34.16
N GLU A 67 -20.93 19.84 -33.89
CA GLU A 67 -21.45 19.83 -32.52
C GLU A 67 -21.31 18.44 -31.87
N GLY A 68 -21.58 17.38 -32.65
CA GLY A 68 -21.40 15.99 -32.19
C GLY A 68 -19.93 15.65 -31.87
N ILE A 69 -18.99 16.14 -32.67
CA ILE A 69 -17.55 15.97 -32.45
C ILE A 69 -17.11 16.73 -31.19
N ALA A 70 -17.52 18.00 -31.05
CA ALA A 70 -17.16 18.81 -29.89
C ALA A 70 -17.65 18.22 -28.56
N ARG A 71 -18.89 17.69 -28.53
CA ARG A 71 -19.41 17.01 -27.32
C ARG A 71 -18.62 15.74 -27.00
N ARG A 72 -18.30 14.92 -28.00
CA ARG A 72 -17.51 13.71 -27.79
C ARG A 72 -16.09 14.02 -27.34
N GLU A 73 -15.49 15.10 -27.84
CA GLU A 73 -14.16 15.53 -27.41
C GLU A 73 -14.16 16.01 -25.97
N LEU A 74 -15.20 16.74 -25.54
CA LEU A 74 -15.39 17.11 -24.12
C LEU A 74 -15.57 15.88 -23.23
N GLU A 75 -16.44 14.94 -23.62
CA GLU A 75 -16.64 13.68 -22.88
C GLU A 75 -15.35 12.84 -22.80
N LEU A 76 -14.58 12.78 -23.89
CA LEU A 76 -13.27 12.12 -23.92
C LEU A 76 -12.28 12.79 -22.98
N ASN A 77 -12.24 14.12 -22.96
CA ASN A 77 -11.32 14.83 -22.08
C ASN A 77 -11.71 14.62 -20.60
N GLU A 78 -13.00 14.72 -20.26
CA GLU A 78 -13.49 14.49 -18.90
C GLU A 78 -13.20 13.05 -18.43
N THR A 79 -13.42 12.05 -19.28
CA THR A 79 -13.13 10.65 -18.96
C THR A 79 -11.64 10.40 -18.81
N ASN A 80 -10.80 11.01 -19.63
CA ASN A 80 -9.35 10.92 -19.52
C ASN A 80 -8.83 11.58 -18.23
N GLU A 81 -9.38 12.73 -17.82
CA GLU A 81 -9.05 13.35 -16.54
C GLU A 81 -9.44 12.47 -15.34
N LYS A 82 -10.64 11.89 -15.36
CA LYS A 82 -11.06 10.93 -14.32
C LYS A 82 -10.14 9.71 -14.26
N LEU A 83 -9.72 9.20 -15.41
CA LEU A 83 -8.82 8.05 -15.48
C LEU A 83 -7.44 8.39 -14.91
N LYS A 84 -6.88 9.56 -15.26
CA LYS A 84 -5.62 10.05 -14.67
C LYS A 84 -5.72 10.24 -13.15
N ALA A 85 -6.82 10.81 -12.67
CA ALA A 85 -7.04 10.96 -11.24
C ALA A 85 -7.15 9.60 -10.53
N ALA A 86 -7.84 8.63 -11.16
CA ALA A 86 -7.96 7.28 -10.63
C ALA A 86 -6.62 6.55 -10.59
N THR A 87 -5.77 6.66 -11.63
CA THR A 87 -4.44 6.02 -11.66
C THR A 87 -3.53 6.60 -10.58
N ILE A 88 -3.50 7.92 -10.41
CA ILE A 88 -2.70 8.57 -9.34
C ILE A 88 -3.17 8.08 -7.95
N ASN A 89 -4.49 8.00 -7.74
CA ASN A 89 -5.05 7.50 -6.49
C ASN A 89 -4.72 6.04 -6.23
N LEU A 90 -4.72 5.19 -7.26
CA LEU A 90 -4.34 3.78 -7.14
C LEU A 90 -2.86 3.64 -6.79
N GLU A 91 -1.96 4.35 -7.47
CA GLU A 91 -0.53 4.35 -7.16
C GLU A 91 -0.23 4.85 -5.75
N PHE A 92 -0.98 5.86 -5.28
CA PHE A 92 -0.88 6.33 -3.91
C PHE A 92 -1.32 5.25 -2.91
N LYS A 93 -2.46 4.59 -3.17
CA LYS A 93 -2.98 3.53 -2.30
C LYS A 93 -2.10 2.29 -2.27
N GLU A 94 -1.51 1.91 -3.40
CA GLU A 94 -0.57 0.79 -3.49
C GLU A 94 0.67 1.07 -2.63
N ARG A 95 1.22 2.29 -2.69
CA ARG A 95 2.34 2.69 -1.82
C ARG A 95 2.00 2.68 -0.34
N GLU A 96 0.81 3.16 0.03
CA GLU A 96 0.35 3.14 1.43
C GLU A 96 0.14 1.72 1.95
N LEU A 97 -0.46 0.83 1.14
CA LEU A 97 -0.61 -0.59 1.49
C LEU A 97 0.76 -1.25 1.66
N TYR A 98 1.68 -1.00 0.74
CA TYR A 98 3.04 -1.51 0.85
C TYR A 98 3.72 -1.06 2.14
N LYS A 99 3.64 0.23 2.50
CA LYS A 99 4.17 0.76 3.77
C LYS A 99 3.60 0.04 4.99
N ARG A 100 2.29 -0.22 4.99
CA ARG A 100 1.62 -0.93 6.08
C ARG A 100 2.08 -2.39 6.16
N ASP A 101 2.17 -3.08 5.02
CA ASP A 101 2.56 -4.48 4.98
C ASP A 101 4.04 -4.66 5.40
N ARG A 102 4.92 -3.69 5.06
CA ARG A 102 6.29 -3.59 5.61
C ARG A 102 6.27 -3.50 7.13
N GLN A 103 5.48 -2.59 7.68
CA GLN A 103 5.38 -2.37 9.12
C GLN A 103 4.88 -3.62 9.85
N GLU A 104 3.83 -4.27 9.33
CA GLU A 104 3.27 -5.48 9.92
C GLU A 104 4.28 -6.64 9.93
N LEU A 105 5.04 -6.81 8.84
CA LEU A 105 6.12 -7.79 8.75
C LEU A 105 7.18 -7.55 9.84
N ILE A 106 7.65 -6.31 9.96
CA ILE A 106 8.66 -5.92 10.95
C ILE A 106 8.14 -6.11 12.38
N GLU A 107 6.88 -5.75 12.65
CA GLU A 107 6.26 -6.00 13.96
C GLU A 107 6.18 -7.50 14.28
N GLY A 108 5.82 -8.33 13.30
CA GLY A 108 5.76 -9.78 13.44
C GLY A 108 7.13 -10.45 13.68
N ILE A 109 8.20 -9.86 13.15
CA ILE A 109 9.59 -10.27 13.42
C ILE A 109 10.00 -9.77 14.82
N ALA A 110 9.76 -8.49 15.13
CA ALA A 110 10.12 -7.89 16.41
C ALA A 110 9.40 -8.54 17.60
N TYR A 111 8.20 -9.08 17.41
CA TYR A 111 7.48 -9.85 18.41
C TYR A 111 8.22 -11.14 18.85
N ALA A 112 9.18 -11.62 18.07
CA ALA A 112 10.02 -12.76 18.45
C ALA A 112 11.11 -12.40 19.48
N ALA A 113 11.36 -11.11 19.75
CA ALA A 113 12.35 -10.64 20.71
C ALA A 113 12.37 -11.39 22.06
N PRO A 114 11.24 -11.52 22.81
CA PRO A 114 11.24 -12.22 24.10
C PRO A 114 11.46 -13.75 23.99
N PHE A 115 11.18 -14.33 22.82
CA PHE A 115 11.44 -15.75 22.55
C PHE A 115 12.92 -15.98 22.25
N CYS A 116 13.51 -15.14 21.39
CA CYS A 116 14.93 -15.23 21.06
C CYS A 116 15.83 -14.81 22.23
N SER A 117 15.32 -14.03 23.19
CA SER A 117 16.02 -13.72 24.43
C SER A 117 15.89 -14.81 25.50
N GLY A 118 15.18 -15.90 25.24
CA GLY A 118 14.96 -17.00 26.19
C GLY A 118 14.09 -16.69 27.41
N LEU A 119 13.52 -15.49 27.51
CA LEU A 119 12.68 -15.08 28.63
C LEU A 119 11.30 -15.75 28.62
N MET A 120 10.89 -16.27 27.46
CA MET A 120 9.63 -17.00 27.27
C MET A 120 9.83 -18.52 27.19
N GLU A 121 11.04 -19.05 27.40
CA GLU A 121 11.23 -20.51 27.42
C GLU A 121 10.62 -21.08 28.71
N PRO A 122 9.63 -22.00 28.62
CA PRO A 122 9.05 -22.60 29.81
C PRO A 122 10.12 -23.41 30.56
N PRO A 123 10.08 -23.44 31.91
CA PRO A 123 11.02 -24.24 32.68
C PRO A 123 10.89 -25.72 32.27
N LYS A 124 12.01 -26.34 31.89
CA LYS A 124 12.06 -27.70 31.32
C LYS A 124 11.62 -28.78 32.33
N THR A 125 11.68 -28.50 33.62
CA THR A 125 11.24 -29.40 34.70
C THR A 125 10.52 -28.62 35.80
N ARG A 126 9.52 -29.25 36.45
CA ARG A 126 8.85 -28.68 37.65
C ARG A 126 9.74 -28.67 38.90
N ILE A 127 10.87 -29.37 38.84
CA ILE A 127 11.88 -29.46 39.91
C ILE A 127 13.23 -29.31 39.22
N PRO A 128 13.86 -28.12 39.23
CA PRO A 128 15.24 -28.01 38.80
C PRO A 128 16.09 -28.80 39.79
N GLU A 129 16.71 -29.89 39.35
CA GLU A 129 17.70 -30.63 40.16
C GLU A 129 18.91 -29.74 40.48
N ASN A 130 19.11 -28.65 39.74
CA ASN A 130 20.18 -27.69 39.94
C ASN A 130 19.67 -26.24 39.80
N ARG A 131 19.74 -25.45 40.89
CA ARG A 131 19.24 -24.05 40.94
C ARG A 131 19.94 -23.10 39.96
N ASN A 132 21.08 -23.52 39.41
CA ASN A 132 21.87 -22.74 38.45
C ASN A 132 21.29 -22.78 37.02
N GLU A 133 20.25 -23.59 36.75
CA GLU A 133 19.79 -23.84 35.39
C GLU A 133 19.07 -22.68 34.70
N LEU A 134 18.46 -21.74 35.43
CA LEU A 134 17.66 -20.68 34.80
C LEU A 134 18.53 -19.69 34.00
N GLY A 135 19.68 -19.30 34.56
CA GLY A 135 20.65 -18.44 33.88
C GLY A 135 21.26 -19.14 32.66
N ASP A 136 21.57 -20.43 32.83
CA ASP A 136 22.14 -21.27 31.79
C ASP A 136 21.14 -21.59 30.67
N SER A 137 19.83 -21.64 30.94
CA SER A 137 18.82 -21.91 29.91
C SER A 137 18.68 -20.77 28.91
N ILE A 138 18.72 -19.52 29.39
CA ILE A 138 18.61 -18.34 28.52
C ILE A 138 19.77 -18.28 27.53
N LEU A 139 21.02 -18.50 28.00
CA LEU A 139 22.21 -18.45 27.15
C LEU A 139 22.38 -19.68 26.25
N LYS A 140 21.59 -20.75 26.43
CA LYS A 140 21.57 -21.91 25.51
C LYS A 140 20.82 -21.61 24.22
N ILE A 141 19.95 -20.60 24.21
CA ILE A 141 19.23 -20.19 23.00
C ILE A 141 20.19 -19.39 22.13
N ASP A 142 20.38 -19.83 20.89
CA ASP A 142 21.09 -19.07 19.87
C ASP A 142 20.15 -17.94 19.37
N ALA A 143 20.30 -16.76 19.97
CA ALA A 143 19.46 -15.61 19.66
C ALA A 143 19.62 -15.16 18.19
N ALA A 144 20.80 -15.33 17.61
CA ALA A 144 21.10 -14.97 16.23
C ALA A 144 20.41 -15.92 15.26
N GLN A 145 20.52 -17.23 15.48
CA GLN A 145 19.81 -18.22 14.67
C GLN A 145 18.29 -18.10 14.84
N CYS A 146 17.80 -17.87 16.06
CA CYS A 146 16.37 -17.63 16.31
C CYS A 146 15.82 -16.47 15.48
N LEU A 147 16.57 -15.36 15.40
CA LEU A 147 16.19 -14.20 14.58
C LEU A 147 16.19 -14.54 13.09
N ARG A 148 17.22 -15.23 12.59
CA ARG A 148 17.31 -15.66 11.17
C ARG A 148 16.14 -16.57 10.79
N ASP A 149 15.84 -17.57 11.62
CA ASP A 149 14.72 -18.49 11.42
C ASP A 149 13.38 -17.75 11.39
N ARG A 150 13.23 -16.71 12.22
CA ARG A 150 12.00 -15.90 12.25
C ARG A 150 11.79 -15.14 10.96
N VAL A 151 12.86 -14.56 10.42
CA VAL A 151 12.83 -13.83 9.14
C VAL A 151 12.54 -14.79 8.00
N GLU A 152 13.18 -15.96 7.97
CA GLU A 152 12.90 -16.98 6.94
C GLU A 152 11.44 -17.44 6.98
N LYS A 153 10.89 -17.70 8.19
CA LYS A 153 9.48 -18.10 8.36
C LYS A 153 8.49 -17.00 7.96
N SER A 154 8.90 -15.73 8.01
CA SER A 154 8.05 -14.60 7.65
C SER A 154 7.77 -14.48 6.15
N LYS A 155 8.53 -15.20 5.30
CA LYS A 155 8.45 -15.12 3.84
C LYS A 155 8.55 -13.67 3.33
N SER A 156 9.50 -12.92 3.90
CA SER A 156 9.71 -11.50 3.59
C SER A 156 9.80 -11.21 2.08
N GLU A 157 10.29 -12.14 1.27
CA GLU A 157 10.37 -12.04 -0.18
C GLU A 157 9.02 -11.96 -0.91
N THR A 158 7.92 -12.37 -0.29
CA THR A 158 6.58 -12.25 -0.88
C THR A 158 5.92 -10.90 -0.59
N VAL A 159 6.45 -10.16 0.39
CA VAL A 159 5.89 -8.88 0.84
C VAL A 159 6.76 -7.71 0.39
N LEU A 160 8.08 -7.86 0.45
CA LEU A 160 9.04 -6.78 0.20
C LEU A 160 9.52 -6.76 -1.25
N SER A 161 9.82 -5.56 -1.73
CA SER A 161 10.60 -5.38 -2.96
C SER A 161 11.96 -6.07 -2.85
N SER A 162 12.59 -6.40 -3.96
CA SER A 162 13.92 -7.04 -3.95
C SER A 162 14.99 -6.18 -3.25
N THR A 163 14.86 -4.86 -3.32
CA THR A 163 15.77 -3.91 -2.66
C THR A 163 15.53 -3.92 -1.16
N ASP A 164 14.28 -3.77 -0.73
CA ASP A 164 13.89 -3.75 0.70
C ASP A 164 14.20 -5.09 1.38
N ASN A 165 13.98 -6.21 0.69
CA ASN A 165 14.31 -7.54 1.20
C ASN A 165 15.83 -7.70 1.40
N SER A 166 16.64 -7.25 0.43
CA SER A 166 18.10 -7.27 0.56
C SER A 166 18.57 -6.41 1.72
N HIS A 167 17.97 -5.22 1.88
CA HIS A 167 18.27 -4.30 2.98
C HIS A 167 17.89 -4.90 4.35
N LEU A 168 16.72 -5.52 4.45
CA LEU A 168 16.27 -6.22 5.65
C LEU A 168 17.23 -7.36 6.00
N LYS A 169 17.59 -8.22 5.04
CA LYS A 169 18.53 -9.33 5.27
C LYS A 169 19.89 -8.85 5.77
N LEU A 170 20.42 -7.77 5.18
CA LEU A 170 21.67 -7.17 5.64
C LEU A 170 21.55 -6.64 7.07
N THR A 171 20.46 -5.94 7.38
CA THR A 171 20.19 -5.43 8.74
C THR A 171 20.08 -6.55 9.76
N ILE A 172 19.37 -7.63 9.42
CA ILE A 172 19.22 -8.82 10.25
C ILE A 172 20.56 -9.52 10.49
N ASN A 173 21.40 -9.65 9.45
CA ASN A 173 22.72 -10.26 9.60
C ASN A 173 23.64 -9.43 10.50
N ASN A 174 23.56 -8.10 10.42
CA ASN A 174 24.31 -7.21 11.30
C ASN A 174 23.85 -7.34 12.77
N ILE A 175 22.53 -7.40 13.01
CA ILE A 175 21.99 -7.64 14.35
C ILE A 175 22.43 -9.01 14.84
N ALA A 176 22.25 -10.06 14.03
CA ALA A 176 22.66 -11.43 14.37
C ALA A 176 24.14 -11.51 14.77
N ALA A 177 25.04 -10.84 14.04
CA ALA A 177 26.46 -10.79 14.39
C ALA A 177 26.71 -10.15 15.78
N LYS A 178 26.02 -9.04 16.08
CA LYS A 178 26.09 -8.41 17.42
C LYS A 178 25.56 -9.32 18.52
N LEU A 179 24.46 -10.04 18.25
CA LEU A 179 23.89 -10.99 19.21
C LEU A 179 24.85 -12.15 19.50
N GLU A 180 25.48 -12.71 18.46
CA GLU A 180 26.49 -13.77 18.62
C GLU A 180 27.70 -13.30 19.44
N GLU A 181 28.17 -12.07 19.20
CA GLU A 181 29.28 -11.47 19.95
C GLU A 181 28.90 -11.24 21.41
N ALA A 182 27.74 -10.63 21.67
CA ALA A 182 27.24 -10.41 23.03
C ALA A 182 27.04 -11.72 23.80
N GLN A 183 26.54 -12.78 23.13
CA GLN A 183 26.37 -14.09 23.75
C GLN A 183 27.71 -14.72 24.13
N LYS A 184 28.70 -14.68 23.22
CA LYS A 184 30.07 -15.16 23.50
C LYS A 184 30.69 -14.42 24.68
N GLN A 185 30.51 -13.10 24.74
CA GLN A 185 31.00 -12.27 25.83
C GLN A 185 30.33 -12.64 27.16
N ALA A 186 29.00 -12.74 27.19
CA ALA A 186 28.24 -13.14 28.39
C ALA A 186 28.67 -14.53 28.92
N LEU A 187 28.86 -15.50 28.01
CA LEU A 187 29.35 -16.85 28.36
C LEU A 187 30.78 -16.80 28.95
N LEU A 188 31.66 -16.00 28.36
CA LEU A 188 33.01 -15.79 28.87
C LEU A 188 32.99 -15.14 30.26
N ASP A 189 32.14 -14.12 30.43
CA ASP A 189 32.00 -13.40 31.68
C ASP A 189 31.53 -14.32 32.81
N ILE A 190 30.51 -15.16 32.56
CA ILE A 190 30.02 -16.16 33.51
C ILE A 190 31.08 -17.22 33.84
N LYS A 191 31.82 -17.70 32.83
CA LYS A 191 32.87 -18.72 33.01
C LYS A 191 34.03 -18.20 33.84
N THR A 192 34.44 -16.95 33.64
CA THR A 192 35.59 -16.34 34.32
C THR A 192 35.24 -15.68 35.65
N LEU A 193 33.95 -15.46 35.92
CA LEU A 193 33.45 -14.78 37.12
C LEU A 193 34.00 -15.36 38.44
N PRO A 194 34.02 -16.69 38.69
CA PRO A 194 34.50 -17.21 39.97
C PRO A 194 35.97 -16.84 40.26
N GLU A 195 36.83 -16.86 39.23
CA GLU A 195 38.24 -16.53 39.37
C GLU A 195 38.48 -15.01 39.50
N ARG A 196 37.66 -14.19 38.83
CA ARG A 196 37.69 -12.73 39.00
C ARG A 196 37.20 -12.33 40.39
N ALA A 197 36.12 -12.96 40.89
CA ALA A 197 35.51 -12.66 42.18
C ALA A 197 36.41 -12.99 43.37
N LYS A 198 37.28 -14.01 43.24
CA LYS A 198 38.34 -14.30 44.23
C LYS A 198 39.38 -13.18 44.34
N LYS A 199 39.69 -12.50 43.22
CA LYS A 199 40.68 -11.41 43.17
C LYS A 199 40.08 -10.08 43.57
N ASP A 200 38.84 -9.83 43.15
CA ASP A 200 38.11 -8.60 43.40
C ASP A 200 36.64 -8.91 43.70
N PRO A 201 36.23 -8.92 44.97
CA PRO A 201 34.84 -9.15 45.37
C PRO A 201 33.88 -8.02 44.95
N SER A 202 34.38 -6.83 44.60
CA SER A 202 33.53 -5.68 44.26
C SER A 202 32.79 -5.83 42.93
N ILE A 203 33.23 -6.78 42.09
CA ILE A 203 32.56 -7.09 40.82
C ILE A 203 31.23 -7.83 41.01
N LEU A 204 30.99 -8.37 42.21
CA LEU A 204 29.79 -9.14 42.51
C LEU A 204 28.60 -8.20 42.68
N ALA A 205 27.45 -8.61 42.13
CA ALA A 205 26.21 -7.86 42.24
C ALA A 205 25.85 -7.62 43.72
N PRO A 206 25.48 -6.38 44.08
CA PRO A 206 25.10 -6.04 45.44
C PRO A 206 23.85 -6.83 45.87
N LYS A 207 23.67 -7.01 47.18
CA LYS A 207 22.41 -7.56 47.71
C LYS A 207 21.27 -6.61 47.45
N SER A 208 20.14 -7.15 47.03
CA SER A 208 18.91 -6.37 47.04
C SER A 208 18.46 -6.17 48.48
N PHE A 209 17.73 -5.09 48.75
CA PHE A 209 17.19 -4.80 50.08
C PHE A 209 16.41 -5.98 50.70
N ASN A 210 15.69 -6.72 49.85
CA ASN A 210 14.91 -7.88 50.28
C ASN A 210 15.79 -9.08 50.64
N GLU A 211 16.92 -9.28 49.95
CA GLU A 211 17.88 -10.34 50.24
C GLU A 211 18.61 -10.09 51.57
N GLU A 212 19.01 -8.85 51.84
CA GLU A 212 19.64 -8.49 53.11
C GLU A 212 18.71 -8.73 54.29
N HIS A 213 17.43 -8.38 54.13
CA HIS A 213 16.42 -8.62 55.15
C HIS A 213 16.16 -10.12 55.37
N LEU A 214 16.11 -10.91 54.29
CA LEU A 214 15.94 -12.36 54.38
C LEU A 214 17.13 -13.04 55.05
N ASP A 215 18.35 -12.65 54.70
CA ASP A 215 19.57 -13.16 55.34
C ASP A 215 19.61 -12.82 56.84
N SER A 216 19.16 -11.60 57.20
CA SER A 216 19.02 -11.21 58.61
C SER A 216 18.00 -12.07 59.36
N LEU A 217 16.85 -12.38 58.74
CA LEU A 217 15.82 -13.25 59.33
C LEU A 217 16.33 -14.69 59.46
N LEU A 218 17.01 -15.22 58.45
CA LEU A 218 17.60 -16.56 58.47
C LEU A 218 18.67 -16.68 59.56
N ASN A 219 19.54 -15.69 59.71
CA ASN A 219 20.55 -15.66 60.77
C ASN A 219 19.93 -15.55 62.17
N MET A 220 18.78 -14.88 62.30
CA MET A 220 18.03 -14.82 63.56
C MET A 220 17.39 -16.16 63.91
N LEU A 221 16.85 -16.88 62.93
CA LEU A 221 16.18 -18.17 63.11
C LEU A 221 17.15 -19.34 63.25
N SER A 222 18.30 -19.29 62.58
CA SER A 222 19.32 -20.34 62.59
C SER A 222 20.72 -19.70 62.49
N PRO A 223 21.32 -19.31 63.63
CA PRO A 223 22.64 -18.72 63.64
C PRO A 223 23.68 -19.66 63.03
N GLY A 224 24.48 -19.17 62.09
CA GLY A 224 25.50 -19.96 61.38
C GLY A 224 24.99 -20.77 60.19
N PHE A 225 23.70 -20.67 59.84
CA PHE A 225 23.14 -21.28 58.64
C PHE A 225 23.74 -20.70 57.35
N ILE A 226 23.91 -19.37 57.30
CA ILE A 226 24.64 -18.69 56.23
C ILE A 226 26.12 -18.66 56.61
N ASN A 227 26.94 -19.48 55.96
CA ASN A 227 28.41 -19.37 56.06
C ASN A 227 28.96 -18.46 54.94
N ASP A 228 30.20 -18.01 55.10
CA ASP A 228 30.85 -17.10 54.13
C ASP A 228 30.92 -17.72 52.72
N GLU A 229 31.10 -19.04 52.63
CA GLU A 229 31.14 -19.78 51.38
C GLU A 229 29.79 -19.75 50.64
N LEU A 230 28.69 -19.97 51.35
CA LEU A 230 27.33 -19.90 50.80
C LEU A 230 26.98 -18.47 50.39
N SER A 231 27.37 -17.47 51.19
CA SER A 231 27.17 -16.05 50.85
C SER A 231 27.96 -15.66 49.59
N HIS A 232 29.22 -16.14 49.46
CA HIS A 232 30.04 -15.90 48.27
C HIS A 232 29.46 -16.58 47.02
N GLN A 233 29.06 -17.85 47.14
CA GLN A 233 28.43 -18.60 46.05
C GLN A 233 27.11 -17.95 45.61
N SER A 234 26.28 -17.52 46.56
CA SER A 234 25.06 -16.77 46.27
C SER A 234 25.35 -15.45 45.53
N ALA A 235 26.41 -14.72 45.91
CA ALA A 235 26.80 -13.50 45.22
C ALA A 235 27.29 -13.78 43.78
N ILE A 236 28.03 -14.87 43.56
CA ILE A 236 28.39 -15.33 42.21
C ILE A 236 27.14 -15.63 41.40
N ASP A 237 26.21 -16.41 41.94
CA ASP A 237 25.02 -16.83 41.21
C ASP A 237 24.11 -15.64 40.87
N ARG A 238 23.97 -14.66 41.78
CA ARG A 238 23.26 -13.40 41.51
C ARG A 238 23.91 -12.60 40.39
N THR A 239 25.23 -12.53 40.38
CA THR A 239 25.98 -11.84 39.32
C THR A 239 25.84 -12.57 37.97
N ARG A 240 25.84 -13.91 37.96
CA ARG A 240 25.55 -14.69 36.74
C ARG A 240 24.16 -14.39 36.21
N THR A 241 23.16 -14.38 37.10
CA THR A 241 21.78 -14.03 36.74
C THR A 241 21.69 -12.61 36.17
N ALA A 242 22.38 -11.63 36.76
CA ALA A 242 22.45 -10.27 36.24
C ALA A 242 23.03 -10.24 34.82
N ILE A 243 24.18 -10.88 34.58
CA ILE A 243 24.80 -10.98 33.24
C ILE A 243 23.81 -11.60 32.23
N THR A 244 23.10 -12.66 32.62
CA THR A 244 22.11 -13.30 31.75
C THR A 244 20.94 -12.36 31.42
N PHE A 245 20.42 -11.63 32.40
CA PHE A 245 19.33 -10.66 32.16
C PHE A 245 19.78 -9.47 31.32
N ASP A 246 21.00 -8.98 31.53
CA ASP A 246 21.58 -7.91 30.70
C ASP A 246 21.70 -8.35 29.23
N PHE A 247 22.13 -9.61 29.00
CA PHE A 247 22.11 -10.19 27.66
C PHE A 247 20.69 -10.29 27.08
N ALA A 248 19.72 -10.76 27.87
CA ALA A 248 18.34 -10.89 27.41
C ALA A 248 17.73 -9.52 27.05
N ASP A 249 17.96 -8.48 27.85
CA ASP A 249 17.55 -7.11 27.58
C ASP A 249 18.23 -6.57 26.31
N PHE A 250 19.52 -6.83 26.14
CA PHE A 250 20.26 -6.48 24.92
C PHE A 250 19.63 -7.11 23.67
N VAL A 251 19.30 -8.41 23.72
CA VAL A 251 18.61 -9.11 22.62
C VAL A 251 17.28 -8.45 22.32
N GLN A 252 16.47 -8.15 23.34
CA GLN A 252 15.17 -7.51 23.14
C GLN A 252 15.30 -6.12 22.52
N LYS A 253 16.27 -5.34 22.97
CA LYS A 253 16.54 -3.99 22.48
C LYS A 253 17.00 -3.99 21.03
N GLU A 254 17.97 -4.82 20.67
CA GLU A 254 18.49 -4.89 19.29
C GLU A 254 17.42 -5.41 18.32
N ILE A 255 16.65 -6.45 18.68
CA ILE A 255 15.56 -6.94 17.82
C ILE A 255 14.43 -5.91 17.72
N SER A 256 14.08 -5.23 18.81
CA SER A 256 13.04 -4.19 18.78
C SER A 256 13.47 -2.96 17.98
N ALA A 257 14.78 -2.74 17.79
CA ALA A 257 15.30 -1.66 16.96
C ALA A 257 14.91 -1.82 15.48
N LEU A 258 14.56 -3.02 15.02
CA LEU A 258 14.03 -3.25 13.67
C LEU A 258 12.78 -2.41 13.37
N ARG A 259 11.98 -2.05 14.38
CA ARG A 259 10.81 -1.18 14.23
C ARG A 259 11.16 0.23 13.77
N LYS A 260 12.44 0.60 13.83
CA LYS A 260 12.98 1.90 13.42
C LYS A 260 13.92 1.76 12.21
N ILE A 261 13.80 0.68 11.44
CA ILE A 261 14.58 0.49 10.22
C ILE A 261 14.26 1.63 9.23
N GLU A 262 15.30 2.24 8.68
CA GLU A 262 15.18 3.22 7.60
C GLU A 262 15.13 2.47 6.27
N TRP A 263 14.08 2.67 5.47
CA TRP A 263 13.94 2.00 4.18
C TRP A 263 14.65 2.81 3.08
N PRO A 264 15.27 2.16 2.08
CA PRO A 264 16.00 2.84 1.00
C PRO A 264 15.16 3.83 0.16
N ASP A 265 13.87 3.57 0.00
CA ASP A 265 12.97 4.30 -0.92
C ASP A 265 11.97 5.23 -0.19
N ASP A 266 12.20 5.57 1.09
CA ASP A 266 11.37 6.51 1.86
C ASP A 266 11.82 7.99 1.75
#